data_AF-A0A0R2UYR7-F1
#
_entry.id   AF-A0A0R2UYR7-F1
#
_cell.length_a   1.000
_cell.length_b   1.000
_cell.length_c   1.000
_cell.angle_alpha   90.00
_cell.angle_beta   90.00
_cell.angle_gamma   90.00
#
_symmetry.space_group_name_H-M   'P 1'
#
loop_
_entity.id
_entity.type
_entity.pdbx_description
1 polymer ?
#
loop_
_entity_poly.entity_id
_entity_poly.type
_entity_poly.pdbx_seq_one_letter_code
_entity_poly.pdbx_strand_id
1 'polypeptide(L)'
;MVSGLDYGENARALLITKGLSEIIHLAKALGADVKSFLGLAGIGDIIATCSSPTSRNFTVGYRMAKGESIQQIMETMEETAEGVNTIRIASGLARYYNINCPIITTLHKGIFEDLSLEAGINYLMNYRFSMDVDFL
;
A
#
# COMPACT_ATOMS: atom_id res chain seq x y z
N MET A 1 -2.46 4.93 -8.07
CA MET A 1 -3.40 3.93 -7.54
C MET A 1 -4.12 3.25 -8.69
N VAL A 2 -4.83 2.17 -8.40
CA VAL A 2 -5.77 1.47 -9.29
C VAL A 2 -6.63 2.41 -10.16
N SER A 3 -6.96 3.61 -9.68
CA SER A 3 -7.64 4.68 -10.42
C SER A 3 -6.93 5.12 -11.72
N GLY A 4 -5.64 4.85 -11.89
CA GLY A 4 -4.90 5.11 -13.13
C GLY A 4 -5.06 4.00 -14.19
N LEU A 5 -5.63 2.85 -13.81
CA LEU A 5 -5.72 1.62 -14.60
C LEU A 5 -7.15 1.08 -14.77
N ASP A 6 -8.16 1.87 -14.41
CA ASP A 6 -9.59 1.63 -14.69
C ASP A 6 -10.23 0.36 -14.08
N TYR A 7 -9.63 -0.28 -13.07
CA TYR A 7 -10.24 -1.45 -12.40
C TYR A 7 -11.44 -1.11 -11.47
N GLY A 8 -11.77 0.18 -11.30
CA GLY A 8 -12.94 0.65 -10.55
C GLY A 8 -12.85 0.53 -9.02
N GLU A 9 -13.94 0.90 -8.35
CA GLU A 9 -14.00 1.04 -6.89
C GLU A 9 -13.90 -0.30 -6.12
N ASN A 10 -14.32 -1.42 -6.73
CA ASN A 10 -14.25 -2.73 -6.08
C ASN A 10 -12.81 -3.22 -5.89
N ALA A 11 -11.95 -3.05 -6.91
CA ALA A 11 -10.53 -3.38 -6.79
C ALA A 11 -9.83 -2.49 -5.77
N ARG A 12 -10.24 -1.23 -5.68
CA ARG A 12 -9.75 -0.29 -4.68
C ARG A 12 -10.16 -0.69 -3.27
N ALA A 13 -11.43 -1.05 -3.05
CA ALA A 13 -11.91 -1.56 -1.77
C ALA A 13 -11.15 -2.82 -1.34
N LEU A 14 -10.94 -3.78 -2.25
CA LEU A 14 -10.16 -4.98 -2.00
C LEU A 14 -8.75 -4.64 -1.49
N LEU A 15 -8.01 -3.79 -2.20
CA LEU A 15 -6.66 -3.41 -1.81
C LEU A 15 -6.61 -2.64 -0.49
N ILE A 16 -7.60 -1.77 -0.21
CA ILE A 16 -7.71 -1.06 1.06
C ILE A 16 -7.89 -2.07 2.21
N THR A 17 -8.84 -3.01 2.08
CA THR A 17 -9.10 -4.02 3.11
C THR A 17 -7.88 -4.91 3.35
N LYS A 18 -7.23 -5.38 2.28
CA LYS A 18 -6.03 -6.22 2.40
C LYS A 18 -4.82 -5.45 2.93
N GLY A 19 -4.64 -4.20 2.50
CA GLY A 19 -3.58 -3.33 3.00
C GLY A 19 -3.73 -3.03 4.49
N LEU A 20 -4.95 -2.78 4.97
CA LEU A 20 -5.23 -2.62 6.39
C LEU A 20 -4.89 -3.89 7.18
N SER A 21 -5.24 -5.07 6.66
CA SER A 21 -4.88 -6.34 7.30
C SER A 21 -3.35 -6.48 7.45
N GLU A 22 -2.57 -6.17 6.41
CA GLU A 22 -1.10 -6.20 6.49
C GLU A 22 -0.54 -5.21 7.54
N ILE A 23 -1.10 -4.00 7.61
CA ILE A 23 -0.73 -2.98 8.61
C ILE A 23 -1.00 -3.51 10.02
N ILE A 24 -2.16 -4.11 10.26
CA ILE A 24 -2.54 -4.65 11.57
C ILE A 24 -1.61 -5.81 11.97
N HIS A 25 -1.29 -6.72 11.05
CA HIS A 25 -0.37 -7.82 11.33
C HIS A 25 1.03 -7.35 11.71
N LEU A 26 1.57 -6.39 10.95
CA LEU A 26 2.86 -5.76 11.27
C LEU A 26 2.80 -5.07 12.63
N ALA A 27 1.77 -4.28 12.89
CA ALA A 27 1.63 -3.55 14.14
C ALA A 27 1.49 -4.49 15.35
N LYS A 28 0.73 -5.58 15.22
CA LYS A 28 0.58 -6.61 16.26
C LYS A 28 1.92 -7.27 16.59
N ALA A 29 2.76 -7.55 15.59
CA ALA A 29 4.10 -8.08 15.82
C ALA A 29 5.05 -7.07 16.49
N LEU A 30 4.77 -5.78 16.36
CA LEU A 30 5.43 -4.70 17.10
C LEU A 30 4.84 -4.47 18.51
N GLY A 31 3.82 -5.24 18.91
CA GLY A 31 3.18 -5.14 20.22
C GLY A 31 2.03 -4.12 20.32
N ALA A 32 1.52 -3.61 19.19
CA ALA A 32 0.39 -2.69 19.19
C ALA A 32 -0.96 -3.38 19.45
N ASP A 33 -1.91 -2.64 20.01
CA ASP A 33 -3.30 -3.08 20.15
C ASP A 33 -4.05 -2.91 18.80
N VAL A 34 -4.70 -3.98 18.34
CA VAL A 34 -5.50 -4.00 17.12
C VAL A 34 -6.60 -2.94 17.15
N LYS A 35 -7.17 -2.63 18.32
CA LYS A 35 -8.24 -1.64 18.48
C LYS A 35 -7.85 -0.25 17.98
N SER A 36 -6.57 0.11 18.05
CA SER A 36 -6.08 1.40 17.54
C SER A 36 -6.30 1.56 16.03
N PHE A 37 -6.37 0.45 15.28
CA PHE A 37 -6.56 0.45 13.84
C PHE A 37 -8.03 0.46 13.42
N LEU A 38 -8.94 0.11 14.33
CA LEU A 38 -10.39 0.06 14.05
C LEU A 38 -11.07 1.43 14.23
N GLY A 39 -10.32 2.45 14.69
CA GLY A 39 -10.80 3.82 14.87
C GLY A 39 -10.40 4.77 13.73
N LEU A 40 -10.59 6.07 13.97
CA LEU A 40 -10.30 7.15 13.01
C LEU A 40 -8.84 7.13 12.54
N ALA A 41 -7.90 6.85 13.44
CA ALA A 41 -6.46 6.84 13.12
C ALA A 41 -6.02 5.67 12.22
N GLY A 42 -6.84 4.62 12.07
CA GLY A 42 -6.54 3.48 11.20
C GLY A 42 -7.44 3.46 9.97
N ILE A 43 -8.62 2.84 10.08
CA ILE A 43 -9.59 2.74 8.98
C ILE A 43 -9.95 4.13 8.42
N GLY A 44 -10.22 5.10 9.30
CA GLY A 44 -10.67 6.42 8.87
C GLY A 44 -9.62 7.15 8.03
N ASP A 45 -8.39 7.17 8.50
CA ASP A 45 -7.27 7.81 7.82
C ASP A 45 -6.91 7.11 6.49
N ILE A 46 -6.94 5.77 6.47
CA ILE A 46 -6.72 5.00 5.23
C ILE A 46 -7.77 5.33 4.18
N ILE A 47 -9.06 5.36 4.56
CA ILE A 47 -10.13 5.69 3.63
C ILE A 47 -9.94 7.11 3.09
N ALA A 48 -9.65 8.09 3.95
CA ALA A 48 -9.43 9.47 3.54
C ALA A 48 -8.24 9.60 2.58
N THR A 49 -7.09 9.04 2.96
CA THR A 49 -5.84 9.13 2.19
C THR A 49 -5.92 8.41 0.85
N CYS A 50 -6.60 7.26 0.82
CA CYS A 50 -6.76 6.48 -0.41
C CYS A 50 -7.81 7.06 -1.37
N SER A 51 -8.73 7.90 -0.86
CA SER A 51 -9.83 8.50 -1.64
C SER A 51 -9.54 9.91 -2.12
N SER A 52 -8.52 10.56 -1.58
CA SER A 52 -8.26 11.96 -1.88
C SER A 52 -7.23 12.11 -3.01
N PRO A 53 -7.59 12.78 -4.13
CA PRO A 53 -6.63 13.16 -5.16
C PRO A 53 -5.55 14.13 -4.68
N THR A 54 -5.79 14.84 -3.57
CA THR A 54 -4.80 15.76 -2.96
C THR A 54 -3.77 15.04 -2.08
N SER A 55 -3.92 13.74 -1.86
CA SER A 55 -2.94 12.93 -1.16
C SER A 55 -1.66 12.82 -2.00
N ARG A 56 -0.53 13.24 -1.43
CA ARG A 56 0.80 13.13 -2.08
C ARG A 56 1.11 11.68 -2.49
N ASN A 57 0.74 10.72 -1.63
CA ASN A 57 0.92 9.29 -1.89
C ASN A 57 0.00 8.81 -3.04
N PHE A 58 -1.22 9.36 -3.13
CA PHE A 58 -2.11 9.09 -4.26
C PHE A 58 -1.48 9.62 -5.57
N THR A 59 -0.95 10.84 -5.56
CA THR A 59 -0.26 11.45 -6.72
C THR A 59 0.92 10.62 -7.19
N VAL A 60 1.81 10.17 -6.29
CA VAL A 60 2.93 9.28 -6.65
C VAL A 60 2.42 8.04 -7.35
N GLY A 61 1.48 7.32 -6.74
CA GLY A 61 0.95 6.09 -7.32
C GLY A 61 0.19 6.32 -8.63
N TYR A 62 -0.39 7.51 -8.85
CA TYR A 62 -1.06 7.87 -10.11
C TYR A 62 -0.03 8.13 -11.22
N ARG A 63 1.03 8.89 -10.93
CA ARG A 63 2.12 9.18 -11.87
C ARG A 63 2.88 7.90 -12.27
N MET A 64 3.15 7.01 -11.30
CA MET A 64 3.70 5.69 -11.60
C MET A 64 2.79 4.89 -12.54
N ALA A 65 1.46 4.99 -12.38
CA ALA A 65 0.51 4.35 -13.28
C ALA A 65 0.46 4.96 -14.68
N LYS A 66 0.92 6.20 -14.84
CA LYS A 66 1.12 6.85 -16.14
C LYS A 66 2.48 6.53 -16.78
N GLY A 67 3.30 5.71 -16.12
CA GLY A 67 4.59 5.24 -16.64
C GLY A 67 5.78 6.09 -16.23
N GLU A 68 5.60 7.07 -15.33
CA GLU A 68 6.72 7.85 -14.79
C GLU A 68 7.54 7.01 -13.80
N SER A 69 8.86 7.12 -13.85
CA SER A 69 9.74 6.45 -12.87
C SER A 69 9.66 7.13 -11.51
N ILE A 70 9.95 6.37 -10.44
CA ILE A 70 9.95 6.96 -9.09
C ILE A 70 10.97 8.09 -8.97
N GLN A 71 12.13 7.98 -9.64
CA GLN A 71 13.16 9.02 -9.64
C GLN A 71 12.62 10.31 -10.26
N GLN A 72 11.97 10.24 -11.43
CA GLN A 72 11.35 11.39 -12.09
C GLN A 72 10.27 12.03 -11.21
N ILE A 73 9.47 11.21 -10.51
CA ILE A 73 8.42 11.70 -9.62
C ILE A 73 9.02 12.45 -8.44
N MET A 74 10.03 11.89 -7.79
CA MET A 74 10.67 12.49 -6.62
C MET A 74 11.47 13.74 -6.96
N GLU A 75 12.01 13.86 -8.18
CA GLU A 75 12.72 15.06 -8.64
C GLU A 75 11.79 16.25 -8.93
N THR A 76 10.55 16.00 -9.35
CA THR A 76 9.61 17.07 -9.74
C THR A 76 8.51 17.35 -8.73
N MET A 77 8.38 16.54 -7.67
CA MET A 77 7.46 16.85 -6.57
C MET A 77 8.09 17.87 -5.61
N GLU A 78 7.40 18.98 -5.37
CA GLU A 78 7.81 19.99 -4.39
C GLU A 78 7.73 19.48 -2.95
N GLU A 79 6.85 18.51 -2.68
CA GLU A 79 6.62 17.94 -1.36
C GLU A 79 7.02 16.46 -1.31
N THR A 80 7.66 16.04 -0.20
CA THR A 80 8.10 14.65 -0.02
C THR A 80 6.92 13.72 0.21
N ALA A 81 6.81 12.67 -0.61
CA ALA A 81 5.85 11.58 -0.39
C ALA A 81 6.39 10.58 0.65
N GLU A 82 5.90 10.67 1.88
CA GLU A 82 6.31 9.81 3.00
C GLU A 82 6.15 8.32 2.72
N GLY A 83 5.15 7.93 1.91
CA GLY A 83 4.82 6.53 1.63
C GLY A 83 5.97 5.76 0.98
N VAL A 84 6.81 6.41 0.17
CA VAL A 84 7.99 5.79 -0.46
C VAL A 84 8.94 5.27 0.62
N ASN A 85 9.26 6.12 1.59
CA ASN A 85 10.13 5.74 2.70
C ASN A 85 9.47 4.73 3.64
N THR A 86 8.18 4.90 3.91
CA THR A 86 7.40 3.99 4.76
C THR A 86 7.38 2.57 4.19
N ILE A 87 7.20 2.40 2.87
CA ILE A 87 7.23 1.08 2.22
C ILE A 87 8.59 0.39 2.37
N ARG A 88 9.69 1.14 2.24
CA ARG A 88 11.05 0.61 2.47
C ARG A 88 11.20 0.02 3.87
N ILE A 89 10.74 0.76 4.88
CA ILE A 89 10.80 0.33 6.29
C ILE A 89 9.85 -0.84 6.54
N ALA A 90 8.58 -0.71 6.13
CA ALA A 90 7.54 -1.72 6.34
C ALA A 90 7.91 -3.06 5.69
N SER A 91 8.49 -3.04 4.49
CA SER A 91 8.99 -4.25 3.82
C SER A 91 10.16 -4.90 4.59
N GLY A 92 11.05 -4.09 5.17
CA GLY A 92 12.10 -4.57 6.06
C GLY A 92 11.54 -5.23 7.32
N LEU A 93 10.53 -4.61 7.95
CA LEU A 93 9.86 -5.16 9.12
C LEU A 93 9.12 -6.46 8.80
N ALA A 94 8.41 -6.53 7.67
CA ALA A 94 7.73 -7.74 7.22
C ALA A 94 8.70 -8.92 7.09
N ARG A 95 9.88 -8.69 6.49
CA ARG A 95 10.94 -9.71 6.40
C ARG A 95 11.49 -10.09 7.78
N TYR A 96 11.76 -9.11 8.63
CA TYR A 96 12.33 -9.35 9.96
C TYR A 96 11.40 -10.18 10.85
N TYR A 97 10.10 -9.87 10.85
CA TYR A 97 9.10 -10.59 11.64
C TYR A 97 8.52 -11.83 10.92
N ASN A 98 8.99 -12.14 9.70
CA ASN A 98 8.48 -13.22 8.87
C ASN A 98 6.95 -13.16 8.65
N ILE A 99 6.45 -11.95 8.37
CA ILE A 99 5.02 -11.69 8.13
C ILE A 99 4.79 -11.61 6.64
N ASN A 100 3.81 -12.37 6.17
CA ASN A 100 3.42 -12.36 4.77
C ASN A 100 2.64 -11.08 4.45
N CYS A 101 3.29 -10.12 3.79
CA CYS A 101 2.69 -8.85 3.36
C CYS A 101 2.79 -8.69 1.83
N PRO A 102 1.90 -9.33 1.04
CA PRO A 102 1.92 -9.27 -0.42
C PRO A 102 1.85 -7.85 -1.00
N ILE A 103 1.00 -6.97 -0.46
CA ILE A 103 0.82 -5.60 -0.95
C ILE A 103 2.07 -4.78 -0.64
N ILE A 104 2.55 -4.78 0.61
CA ILE A 104 3.77 -4.05 0.99
C ILE A 104 4.97 -4.54 0.18
N THR A 105 5.08 -5.86 -0.03
CA THR A 105 6.17 -6.44 -0.84
C THR A 105 6.05 -6.04 -2.30
N THR A 106 4.84 -6.04 -2.87
CA THR A 106 4.61 -5.64 -4.27
C THR A 106 4.92 -4.15 -4.47
N LEU A 107 4.52 -3.30 -3.53
CA LEU A 107 4.84 -1.88 -3.55
C LEU A 107 6.35 -1.66 -3.43
N HIS A 108 7.04 -2.38 -2.54
CA HIS A 108 8.50 -2.31 -2.43
C HIS A 108 9.17 -2.64 -3.77
N LYS A 109 8.76 -3.74 -4.40
CA LYS A 109 9.29 -4.15 -5.70
C LYS A 109 9.01 -3.14 -6.80
N GLY A 110 7.81 -2.57 -6.83
CA GLY A 110 7.44 -1.56 -7.82
C GLY A 110 8.17 -0.23 -7.66
N ILE A 111 8.56 0.11 -6.43
CA ILE A 111 9.26 1.36 -6.10
C ILE A 111 10.79 1.19 -6.24
N PHE A 112 11.35 0.04 -5.86
CA PHE A 112 12.79 -0.13 -5.68
C PHE A 112 13.43 -1.23 -6.55
N GLU A 113 12.64 -2.08 -7.20
CA GLU A 113 13.14 -3.26 -7.95
C GLU A 113 12.55 -3.34 -9.37
N ASP A 114 12.08 -2.20 -9.91
CA ASP A 114 11.56 -2.06 -11.28
C ASP A 114 10.43 -3.03 -11.67
N LEU A 115 9.66 -3.53 -10.69
CA LEU A 115 8.47 -4.32 -10.98
C LEU A 115 7.41 -3.45 -11.65
N SER A 116 6.98 -3.83 -12.85
CA SER A 116 5.93 -3.08 -13.56
C SER A 116 4.63 -3.09 -12.76
N LEU A 117 3.90 -1.97 -12.83
CA LEU A 117 2.63 -1.81 -12.11
C LEU A 117 1.61 -2.87 -12.54
N GLU A 118 1.57 -3.20 -13.84
CA GLU A 118 0.72 -4.24 -14.39
C GLU A 118 1.04 -5.62 -13.79
N ALA A 119 2.32 -5.99 -13.73
CA ALA A 119 2.74 -7.26 -13.12
C ALA A 119 2.39 -7.31 -11.63
N GLY A 120 2.61 -6.22 -10.90
CA GLY A 120 2.27 -6.12 -9.49
C GLY A 120 0.77 -6.26 -9.22
N ILE A 121 -0.07 -5.58 -10.00
CA ILE A 121 -1.52 -5.68 -9.86
C ILE A 121 -2.01 -7.07 -10.26
N ASN A 122 -1.55 -7.62 -11.38
CA ASN A 122 -1.92 -8.98 -11.79
C ASN A 122 -1.55 -10.01 -10.71
N TYR A 123 -0.38 -9.84 -10.07
CA TYR A 123 0.00 -10.66 -8.93
C TYR A 123 -1.00 -10.52 -7.77
N LEU A 124 -1.31 -9.29 -7.34
CA LEU A 124 -2.22 -9.04 -6.21
C LEU A 124 -3.66 -9.51 -6.48
N MET A 125 -4.16 -9.37 -7.70
CA MET A 125 -5.51 -9.78 -8.07
C MET A 125 -5.68 -11.30 -8.14
N ASN A 126 -4.59 -12.03 -8.42
CA ASN A 126 -4.57 -13.50 -8.43
C ASN A 126 -4.05 -14.09 -7.11
N TYR A 127 -3.60 -13.25 -6.17
CA TYR A 127 -3.08 -13.70 -4.90
C TYR A 127 -4.21 -14.28 -4.05
N ARG A 128 -4.06 -15.55 -3.65
CA ARG A 128 -5.01 -16.19 -2.74
C ARG A 128 -4.75 -15.72 -1.31
N PHE A 129 -5.36 -14.61 -0.93
CA PHE A 129 -5.40 -14.19 0.46
C PHE A 129 -6.21 -15.21 1.28
N SER A 130 -5.58 -15.86 2.26
CA SER A 130 -6.31 -16.64 3.28
C SER A 130 -6.97 -15.69 4.26
N MET A 131 -8.27 -15.89 4.53
CA MET A 131 -9.17 -15.11 5.41
C MET A 131 -9.12 -13.58 5.26
N ASP A 132 -10.30 -12.94 5.22
CA ASP A 132 -10.36 -11.47 5.07
C ASP A 132 -10.03 -10.74 6.38
N VAL A 133 -10.33 -11.35 7.52
CA VAL A 133 -10.08 -10.84 8.86
C VAL A 133 -9.78 -12.02 9.78
N ASP A 134 -8.55 -12.08 10.29
CA ASP A 134 -8.04 -13.11 11.24
C ASP A 134 -7.28 -12.47 12.42
N PHE A 135 -7.32 -11.14 12.51
CA PHE A 135 -6.65 -10.33 13.52
C PHE A 135 -7.54 -9.95 14.71
N LEU A 136 -8.82 -10.37 14.70
CA LEU A 136 -9.77 -10.21 15.81
C LEU A 136 -9.65 -11.34 16.84
#